data_AF-A0A914A0H1-F1
#
_entry.id   AF-A0A914A0H1-F1
#
_cell.length_a   1.000
_cell.length_b   1.000
_cell.length_c   1.000
_cell.angle_alpha   90.00
_cell.angle_beta   90.00
_cell.angle_gamma   90.00
#
_symmetry.space_group_name_H-M   'P 1'
#
loop_
_entity.id
_entity.type
_entity.pdbx_description
1 polymer ?
#
loop_
_entity_poly.entity_id
_entity_poly.type
_entity_poly.pdbx_seq_one_letter_code
_entity_poly.pdbx_strand_id
1 'polypeptide(L)'
;MAEVAERRRAVITTLFKEYDRDGAGELTPIQLQCMHANLRQGGVSLAQVQAAMSYCCLTDDACEPSELFATLQELDRRYFLLQDFRWEFALLDRLQQDLITEDQARFMFEAVHGQLFSKHHWEKFLKSRSVPGTGVSFAEIEVDLCNIPSREDMAYEEMEEQRQKGERARQIEEKKQAEEQARLKRLAKMEAQRLNKEDDVKKKKAVEKKKEEEMMQEREEEQRRKLEEARGKKEAEERDREDEDKRRRMKLDEEKERERQRELEIIEVQQALEAQKEVERKARELQEQEKKEQEKAKNAEEEAELAAAKEKEAEEEARKAKEAIKNASDAAAKKAAEEAERAAREKLKRERNERIRKDLKVAIKQKDRKLLDKSVAEFKKAKLADTDGDLHKAERILTQFKAKDDLVRAMEHRNLEELEQAINFVKKNSLEAHMPQEMVRANKMLLGLKRLKRLKDEILNLKQSTVAEIRSYNKPPRAVHMVMIGTYLLLGNKESTLKDWKGMQALVGKTGKEGLKRRVLQCDPTKVPVATAERAKHLLKEFDLEQVRDVSAGAAVFYAWTSATIEEVEDIVRQKEEGLEPTTHHGGPKTLKHELQSGTLTITI
;
A
#
# COMPACT_ATOMS: atom_id res chain seq x y z
N MET A 1 -39.56 15.61 -9.42
CA MET A 1 -38.29 16.35 -9.68
C MET A 1 -38.56 17.81 -10.04
N ALA A 2 -39.31 18.12 -11.11
CA ALA A 2 -39.61 19.50 -11.52
C ALA A 2 -40.38 20.31 -10.45
N GLU A 3 -41.43 19.73 -9.87
CA GLU A 3 -42.24 20.39 -8.83
C GLU A 3 -41.41 20.70 -7.54
N VAL A 4 -40.50 19.80 -7.17
CA VAL A 4 -39.61 20.00 -6.02
C VAL A 4 -38.63 21.14 -6.29
N ALA A 5 -38.10 21.23 -7.51
CA ALA A 5 -37.22 22.33 -7.91
C ALA A 5 -37.94 23.69 -7.95
N GLU A 6 -39.22 23.71 -8.34
CA GLU A 6 -40.05 24.91 -8.34
C GLU A 6 -40.38 25.39 -6.92
N ARG A 7 -40.83 24.48 -6.04
CA ARG A 7 -41.05 24.80 -4.62
C ARG A 7 -39.78 25.30 -3.95
N ARG A 8 -38.63 24.67 -4.24
CA ARG A 8 -37.32 25.10 -3.73
C ARG A 8 -36.99 26.52 -4.18
N ARG A 9 -37.15 26.83 -5.47
CA ARG A 9 -36.94 28.19 -6.01
C ARG A 9 -37.83 29.21 -5.32
N ALA A 10 -39.11 28.92 -5.15
CA ALA A 10 -40.05 29.84 -4.47
C ALA A 10 -39.62 30.14 -3.02
N VAL A 11 -39.16 29.13 -2.27
CA VAL A 11 -38.66 29.31 -0.91
C VAL A 11 -37.40 30.18 -0.89
N ILE A 12 -36.43 29.92 -1.78
CA ILE A 12 -35.19 30.69 -1.87
C ILE A 12 -35.46 32.14 -2.23
N THR A 13 -36.35 32.40 -3.20
CA THR A 13 -36.72 33.76 -3.59
C THR A 13 -37.43 34.51 -2.46
N THR A 14 -38.27 33.82 -1.69
CA THR A 14 -38.94 34.42 -0.52
C THR A 14 -37.93 34.78 0.55
N LEU A 15 -37.02 33.85 0.86
CA LEU A 15 -35.96 34.06 1.84
C LEU A 15 -35.04 35.21 1.42
N PHE A 16 -34.63 35.28 0.15
CA PHE A 16 -33.81 36.37 -0.37
C PHE A 16 -34.42 37.75 -0.08
N LYS A 17 -35.71 37.92 -0.40
CA LYS A 17 -36.44 39.18 -0.22
C LYS A 17 -36.57 39.62 1.24
N GLU A 18 -36.53 38.68 2.17
CA GLU A 18 -36.59 38.99 3.61
C GLU A 18 -35.30 39.66 4.10
N TYR A 19 -34.15 39.34 3.48
CA TYR A 19 -32.83 39.82 3.89
C TYR A 19 -32.27 40.93 2.99
N ASP A 20 -32.79 41.11 1.76
CA ASP A 20 -32.53 42.26 0.90
C ASP A 20 -33.34 43.48 1.38
N ARG A 21 -32.95 44.02 2.55
CA ARG A 21 -33.66 45.12 3.22
C ARG A 21 -33.56 46.43 2.46
N ASP A 22 -32.49 46.61 1.70
CA ASP A 22 -32.19 47.84 0.99
C ASP A 22 -32.80 47.83 -0.42
N GLY A 23 -33.33 46.69 -0.87
CA GLY A 23 -33.89 46.51 -2.21
C GLY A 23 -32.83 46.64 -3.30
N ALA A 24 -31.58 46.31 -2.98
CA ALA A 24 -30.45 46.40 -3.89
C ALA A 24 -30.51 45.32 -4.97
N GLY A 25 -31.28 44.25 -4.74
CA GLY A 25 -31.32 43.08 -5.62
C GLY A 25 -30.15 42.11 -5.40
N GLU A 26 -29.33 42.35 -4.38
CA GLU A 26 -28.15 41.56 -4.00
C GLU A 26 -28.03 41.50 -2.47
N LEU A 27 -27.43 40.44 -1.93
CA LEU A 27 -27.13 40.31 -0.51
C LEU A 27 -25.65 40.55 -0.23
N THR A 28 -25.37 41.45 0.70
CA THR A 28 -24.02 41.67 1.23
C THR A 28 -23.56 40.50 2.13
N PRO A 29 -22.24 40.34 2.37
CA PRO A 29 -21.73 39.33 3.29
C PRO A 29 -22.35 39.40 4.69
N ILE A 30 -22.65 40.61 5.19
CA ILE A 30 -23.27 40.81 6.51
C ILE A 30 -24.72 40.30 6.51
N GLN A 31 -25.50 40.64 5.49
CA GLN A 31 -26.88 40.16 5.35
C GLN A 31 -26.92 38.63 5.22
N LEU A 32 -26.01 38.05 4.43
CA LEU A 32 -25.85 36.60 4.30
C LEU A 32 -25.46 35.93 5.61
N GLN A 33 -24.54 36.53 6.38
CA GLN A 33 -24.16 36.03 7.70
C GLN A 33 -25.36 36.03 8.66
N CYS A 34 -26.10 37.14 8.73
CA CYS A 34 -27.30 37.23 9.56
C CYS A 34 -28.36 36.20 9.16
N MET A 35 -28.56 36.00 7.86
CA MET A 35 -29.47 34.99 7.35
C MET A 35 -29.05 33.57 7.72
N HIS A 36 -27.77 33.22 7.53
CA HIS A 36 -27.26 31.89 7.88
C HIS A 36 -27.34 31.63 9.40
N ALA A 37 -27.03 32.64 10.23
CA ALA A 37 -27.15 32.55 11.68
C ALA A 37 -28.60 32.29 12.17
N ASN A 38 -29.61 32.71 11.39
CA ASN A 38 -31.01 32.38 11.68
C ASN A 38 -31.39 30.96 11.26
N LEU A 39 -30.69 30.38 10.27
CA LEU A 39 -30.90 29.01 9.80
C LEU A 39 -30.12 27.96 10.61
N ARG A 40 -28.97 28.35 11.18
CA ARG A 40 -28.04 27.49 11.92
C ARG A 40 -27.62 28.16 13.21
N GLN A 41 -27.75 27.45 14.32
CA GLN A 41 -27.34 27.96 15.63
C GLN A 41 -25.84 28.29 15.64
N GLY A 42 -25.50 29.54 15.97
CA GLY A 42 -24.11 30.02 16.03
C GLY A 42 -23.57 30.57 14.71
N GLY A 43 -24.20 30.26 13.56
CA GLY A 43 -23.79 30.73 12.23
C GLY A 43 -22.34 30.39 11.85
N VAL A 44 -21.83 31.08 10.83
CA VAL A 44 -20.40 31.07 10.44
C VAL A 44 -19.81 32.47 10.54
N SER A 45 -18.48 32.57 10.63
CA SER A 45 -17.79 33.87 10.70
C SER A 45 -17.92 34.65 9.39
N LEU A 46 -17.74 35.98 9.45
CA LEU A 46 -17.85 36.82 8.26
C LEU A 46 -16.79 36.44 7.21
N ALA A 47 -15.59 36.04 7.65
CA ALA A 47 -14.52 35.56 6.78
C ALA A 47 -14.93 34.29 6.01
N GLN A 48 -15.68 33.39 6.65
CA GLN A 48 -16.23 32.20 5.99
C GLN A 48 -17.34 32.54 5.00
N VAL A 49 -18.16 33.55 5.31
CA VAL A 49 -19.17 34.03 4.36
C VAL A 49 -18.51 34.62 3.12
N GLN A 50 -17.51 35.47 3.30
CA GLN A 50 -16.75 36.04 2.19
C GLN A 50 -16.07 34.94 1.36
N ALA A 51 -15.44 33.95 2.00
CA ALA A 51 -14.81 32.84 1.29
C ALA A 51 -15.84 31.97 0.52
N ALA A 52 -17.04 31.77 1.07
CA ALA A 52 -18.12 31.08 0.37
C ALA A 52 -18.64 31.90 -0.82
N MET A 53 -18.73 33.22 -0.68
CA MET A 53 -19.13 34.12 -1.76
C MET A 53 -18.10 34.12 -2.89
N SER A 54 -16.81 34.25 -2.60
CA SER A 54 -15.75 34.14 -3.61
C SER A 54 -15.74 32.79 -4.35
N TYR A 55 -16.29 31.75 -3.73
CA TYR A 55 -16.39 30.43 -4.35
C TYR A 55 -17.64 30.26 -5.22
N CYS A 56 -18.79 30.83 -4.82
CA CYS A 56 -20.09 30.59 -5.45
C CYS A 56 -20.63 31.75 -6.28
N CYS A 57 -20.23 32.98 -5.99
CA CYS A 57 -20.77 34.20 -6.57
C CYS A 57 -19.82 34.77 -7.62
N LEU A 58 -20.35 35.56 -8.55
CA LEU A 58 -19.55 36.28 -9.53
C LEU A 58 -18.71 37.40 -8.91
N THR A 59 -19.22 37.99 -7.83
CA THR A 59 -18.60 39.10 -7.09
C THR A 59 -18.34 38.69 -5.65
N ASP A 60 -17.20 39.11 -5.09
CA ASP A 60 -16.77 38.74 -3.73
C ASP A 60 -17.61 39.42 -2.62
N ASP A 61 -18.35 40.47 -2.94
CA ASP A 61 -19.05 41.36 -2.01
C ASP A 61 -20.57 41.44 -2.20
N ALA A 62 -21.11 40.74 -3.19
CA ALA A 62 -22.54 40.69 -3.47
C ALA A 62 -22.97 39.29 -3.93
N CYS A 63 -24.15 38.84 -3.49
CA CYS A 63 -24.75 37.56 -3.88
C CYS A 63 -26.12 37.79 -4.53
N GLU A 64 -26.26 37.34 -5.77
CA GLU A 64 -27.51 37.45 -6.52
C GLU A 64 -28.55 36.37 -6.11
N PRO A 65 -29.85 36.58 -6.38
CA PRO A 65 -30.89 35.59 -6.08
C PRO A 65 -30.68 34.23 -6.73
N SER A 66 -30.03 34.21 -7.90
CA SER A 66 -29.68 33.01 -8.67
C SER A 66 -28.58 32.18 -7.99
N GLU A 67 -27.66 32.84 -7.29
CA GLU A 67 -26.47 32.28 -6.65
C GLU A 67 -26.75 31.84 -5.21
N LEU A 68 -27.71 32.49 -4.54
CA LEU A 68 -28.04 32.30 -3.13
C LEU A 68 -28.13 30.83 -2.72
N PHE A 69 -28.69 29.99 -3.58
CA PHE A 69 -28.83 28.58 -3.27
C PHE A 69 -27.49 27.85 -3.16
N ALA A 70 -26.58 28.08 -4.11
CA ALA A 70 -25.25 27.48 -4.10
C ALA A 70 -24.44 28.02 -2.90
N THR A 71 -24.50 29.33 -2.67
CA THR A 71 -23.84 29.98 -1.54
C THR A 71 -24.33 29.41 -0.20
N LEU A 72 -25.64 29.19 -0.02
CA LEU A 72 -26.18 28.56 1.19
C LEU A 72 -25.70 27.11 1.36
N GLN A 73 -25.57 26.33 0.29
CA GLN A 73 -25.01 24.99 0.38
C GLN A 73 -23.54 25.00 0.80
N GLU A 74 -22.76 25.93 0.26
CA GLU A 74 -21.35 26.09 0.62
C GLU A 74 -21.19 26.57 2.06
N LEU A 75 -22.03 27.48 2.52
CA LEU A 75 -22.08 27.91 3.93
C LEU A 75 -22.44 26.76 4.87
N ASP A 76 -23.41 25.91 4.50
CA ASP A 76 -23.74 24.71 5.28
C ASP A 76 -22.57 23.72 5.30
N ARG A 77 -21.89 23.49 4.17
CA ARG A 77 -20.70 22.64 4.10
C ARG A 77 -19.62 23.15 5.06
N ARG A 78 -19.30 24.44 4.99
CA ARG A 78 -18.32 25.10 5.87
C ARG A 78 -18.73 25.03 7.33
N TYR A 79 -20.01 25.27 7.64
CA TYR A 79 -20.53 25.19 9.00
C TYR A 79 -20.29 23.83 9.63
N PHE A 80 -20.62 22.73 8.94
CA PHE A 80 -20.41 21.38 9.50
C PHE A 80 -18.93 21.04 9.68
N LEU A 81 -18.09 21.38 8.69
CA LEU A 81 -16.64 21.21 8.80
C LEU A 81 -16.06 21.98 9.98
N LEU A 82 -16.48 23.22 10.19
CA LEU A 82 -16.01 24.05 11.30
C LEU A 82 -16.38 23.48 12.66
N GLN A 83 -17.53 22.83 12.81
CA GLN A 83 -17.87 22.16 14.06
C GLN A 83 -16.83 21.08 14.34
N ASP A 84 -16.56 20.20 13.38
CA ASP A 84 -15.60 19.12 13.53
C ASP A 84 -14.19 19.66 13.81
N PHE A 85 -13.74 20.67 13.06
CA PHE A 85 -12.43 21.28 13.25
C PHE A 85 -12.28 21.97 14.59
N ARG A 86 -13.33 22.58 15.14
CA ARG A 86 -13.29 23.15 16.50
C ARG A 86 -13.04 22.10 17.56
N TRP A 87 -13.65 20.92 17.42
CA TRP A 87 -13.39 19.80 18.33
C TRP A 87 -11.94 19.32 18.24
N GLU A 88 -11.41 19.17 17.03
CA GLU A 88 -10.02 18.77 16.82
C GLU A 88 -9.01 19.81 17.32
N PHE A 89 -9.28 21.09 17.05
CA PHE A 89 -8.46 22.19 17.55
C PHE A 89 -8.43 22.21 19.08
N ALA A 90 -9.60 22.07 19.73
CA ALA A 90 -9.69 22.03 21.19
C ALA A 90 -8.93 20.84 21.82
N LEU A 91 -8.77 19.73 21.08
CA LEU A 91 -7.96 18.59 21.53
C LEU A 91 -6.45 18.91 21.49
N LEU A 92 -6.02 19.73 20.53
CA LEU A 92 -4.63 20.17 20.37
C LEU A 92 -4.29 21.33 21.34
N ASP A 93 -5.22 22.26 21.56
CA ASP A 93 -5.12 23.36 22.52
C ASP A 93 -5.43 22.89 23.95
N ARG A 94 -4.50 22.13 24.52
CA ARG A 94 -4.62 21.61 25.89
C ARG A 94 -4.67 22.71 26.96
N LEU A 95 -4.21 23.92 26.63
CA LEU A 95 -4.17 25.04 27.57
C LEU A 95 -5.43 25.92 27.48
N GLN A 96 -6.32 25.67 26.52
CA GLN A 96 -7.53 26.47 26.26
C GLN A 96 -7.21 27.95 26.07
N GLN A 97 -6.12 28.24 25.37
CA GLN A 97 -5.66 29.61 25.07
C GLN A 97 -6.08 30.09 23.68
N ASP A 98 -6.84 29.28 22.95
CA ASP A 98 -7.15 29.44 21.53
C ASP A 98 -5.89 29.54 20.67
N LEU A 99 -4.86 28.76 21.04
CA LEU A 99 -3.55 28.76 20.39
C LEU A 99 -2.96 27.34 20.35
N ILE A 100 -2.52 26.93 19.16
CA ILE A 100 -1.74 25.69 18.96
C ILE A 100 -0.38 26.01 18.33
N THR A 101 0.59 25.12 18.41
CA THR A 101 1.89 25.35 17.75
C THR A 101 1.78 25.29 16.23
N GLU A 102 2.73 25.89 15.51
CA GLU A 102 2.75 25.82 14.04
C GLU A 102 2.80 24.37 13.53
N ASP A 103 3.52 23.47 14.22
CA ASP A 103 3.57 22.05 13.87
C ASP A 103 2.23 21.34 14.12
N GLN A 104 1.51 21.69 15.19
CA GLN A 104 0.17 21.16 15.46
C GLN A 104 -0.84 21.65 14.43
N ALA A 105 -0.79 22.93 14.05
CA ALA A 105 -1.61 23.48 12.99
C ALA A 105 -1.30 22.82 11.64
N ARG A 106 -0.02 22.63 11.31
CA ARG A 106 0.39 21.89 10.11
C ARG A 106 -0.18 20.48 10.08
N PHE A 107 -0.06 19.76 11.21
CA PHE A 107 -0.63 18.42 11.34
C PHE A 107 -2.15 18.42 11.09
N MET A 108 -2.86 19.43 11.60
CA MET A 108 -4.30 19.59 11.35
C MET A 108 -4.60 19.80 9.87
N PHE A 109 -3.84 20.65 9.16
CA PHE A 109 -3.97 20.81 7.70
C PHE A 109 -3.70 19.50 6.95
N GLU A 110 -2.64 18.79 7.30
CA GLU A 110 -2.29 17.50 6.68
C GLU A 110 -3.40 16.45 6.92
N ALA A 111 -4.01 16.45 8.11
CA ALA A 111 -5.12 15.57 8.44
C ALA A 111 -6.41 15.91 7.66
N VAL A 112 -6.75 17.20 7.56
CA VAL A 112 -7.98 17.67 6.92
C VAL A 112 -7.89 17.61 5.39
N HIS A 113 -6.81 18.10 4.80
CA HIS A 113 -6.64 18.13 3.34
C HIS A 113 -6.15 16.79 2.78
N GLY A 114 -5.54 15.94 3.61
CA GLY A 114 -5.08 14.61 3.23
C GLY A 114 -4.11 14.65 2.05
N GLN A 115 -4.44 13.93 0.96
CA GLN A 115 -3.63 13.90 -0.26
C GLN A 115 -3.60 15.23 -1.02
N LEU A 116 -4.52 16.15 -0.71
CA LEU A 116 -4.63 17.47 -1.32
C LEU A 116 -3.92 18.54 -0.50
N PHE A 117 -3.20 18.14 0.56
CA PHE A 117 -2.38 19.07 1.33
C PHE A 117 -1.25 19.64 0.46
N SER A 118 -1.27 20.95 0.27
CA SER A 118 -0.18 21.68 -0.39
C SER A 118 0.78 22.26 0.64
N LYS A 119 2.03 21.75 0.62
CA LYS A 119 3.12 22.32 1.40
C LYS A 119 3.38 23.78 1.01
N HIS A 120 3.17 24.13 -0.26
CA HIS A 120 3.34 25.49 -0.75
C HIS A 120 2.31 26.44 -0.12
N HIS A 121 1.03 26.04 -0.08
CA HIS A 121 0.00 26.82 0.60
C HIS A 121 0.24 26.97 2.08
N TRP A 122 0.69 25.91 2.75
CA TRP A 122 1.11 25.98 4.15
C TRP A 122 2.25 27.00 4.37
N GLU A 123 3.29 26.96 3.53
CA GLU A 123 4.39 27.94 3.61
C GLU A 123 3.94 29.37 3.28
N LYS A 124 3.00 29.53 2.35
CA LYS A 124 2.40 30.83 2.01
C LYS A 124 1.61 31.38 3.19
N PHE A 125 0.77 30.54 3.81
CA PHE A 125 0.04 30.86 5.04
C PHE A 125 1.01 31.35 6.13
N LEU A 126 2.05 30.58 6.45
CA LEU A 126 3.05 30.97 7.46
C LEU A 126 3.71 32.32 7.16
N LYS A 127 4.00 32.62 5.89
CA LYS A 127 4.58 33.90 5.46
C LYS A 127 3.60 35.07 5.53
N SER A 128 2.30 34.81 5.36
CA SER A 128 1.27 35.85 5.44
C SER A 128 0.80 36.14 6.86
N ARG A 129 1.23 35.36 7.86
CA ARG A 129 0.90 35.61 9.27
C ARG A 129 1.49 36.94 9.73
N SER A 130 0.73 37.66 10.54
CA SER A 130 1.15 38.93 11.14
C SER A 130 2.33 38.79 12.09
N VAL A 131 2.43 37.64 12.79
CA VAL A 131 3.51 37.35 13.74
C VAL A 131 4.04 35.91 13.57
N PRO A 132 5.03 35.70 12.68
CA PRO A 132 5.63 34.39 12.47
C PRO A 132 6.26 33.82 13.76
N GLY A 133 6.19 32.50 13.97
CA GLY A 133 6.79 31.83 15.12
C GLY A 133 6.00 31.92 16.42
N THR A 134 4.80 32.50 16.40
CA THR A 134 3.84 32.47 17.53
C THR A 134 2.82 31.35 17.34
N GLY A 135 2.07 31.02 18.40
CA GLY A 135 0.96 30.07 18.31
C GLY A 135 -0.06 30.50 17.25
N VAL A 136 -0.72 29.54 16.64
CA VAL A 136 -1.74 29.72 15.60
C VAL A 136 -3.12 29.63 16.25
N SER A 137 -3.93 30.67 16.10
CA SER A 137 -5.32 30.66 16.59
C SER A 137 -6.27 29.97 15.61
N PHE A 138 -7.40 29.45 16.10
CA PHE A 138 -8.39 28.82 15.21
C PHE A 138 -8.92 29.81 14.17
N ALA A 139 -9.15 31.06 14.59
CA ALA A 139 -9.62 32.13 13.72
C ALA A 139 -8.66 32.43 12.55
N GLU A 140 -7.35 32.22 12.73
CA GLU A 140 -6.36 32.39 11.66
C GLU A 140 -6.48 31.32 10.57
N ILE A 141 -6.88 30.10 10.92
CA ILE A 141 -6.83 28.94 10.02
C ILE A 141 -8.19 28.42 9.58
N GLU A 142 -9.28 28.88 10.20
CA GLU A 142 -10.62 28.31 9.97
C GLU A 142 -11.03 28.34 8.48
N VAL A 143 -10.68 29.42 7.77
CA VAL A 143 -10.99 29.58 6.35
C VAL A 143 -10.17 28.62 5.49
N ASP A 144 -8.87 28.56 5.74
CA ASP A 144 -7.93 27.71 4.98
C ASP A 144 -8.19 26.22 5.19
N LEU A 145 -8.61 25.81 6.40
CA LEU A 145 -9.04 24.44 6.67
C LEU A 145 -10.27 24.05 5.83
N CYS A 146 -11.20 24.99 5.61
CA CYS A 146 -12.40 24.75 4.80
C CYS A 146 -12.16 24.84 3.29
N ASN A 147 -11.10 25.53 2.86
CA ASN A 147 -10.67 25.67 1.48
C ASN A 147 -9.83 24.45 1.04
N ILE A 148 -10.46 23.28 1.00
CA ILE A 148 -9.81 22.03 0.57
C ILE A 148 -9.38 22.20 -0.90
N PRO A 149 -8.08 22.15 -1.22
CA PRO A 149 -7.60 22.33 -2.59
C PRO A 149 -8.21 21.28 -3.53
N SER A 150 -8.54 21.66 -4.76
CA SER A 150 -8.96 20.69 -5.76
C SER A 150 -7.75 19.98 -6.38
N ARG A 151 -7.99 18.85 -7.07
CA ARG A 151 -6.92 18.18 -7.84
C ARG A 151 -6.36 19.06 -8.96
N GLU A 152 -7.18 19.95 -9.50
CA GLU A 152 -6.78 20.89 -10.55
C GLU A 152 -5.84 21.96 -9.99
N ASP A 153 -6.12 22.46 -8.79
CA ASP A 153 -5.25 23.41 -8.08
C ASP A 153 -3.86 22.78 -7.82
N MET A 154 -3.83 21.54 -7.33
CA MET A 154 -2.58 20.81 -7.12
C MET A 154 -1.79 20.60 -8.41
N ALA A 155 -2.46 20.29 -9.52
CA ALA A 155 -1.80 20.12 -10.81
C ALA A 155 -1.26 21.45 -11.36
N TYR A 156 -2.00 22.54 -11.16
CA TYR A 156 -1.55 23.88 -11.53
C TYR A 156 -0.33 24.31 -10.71
N GLU A 157 -0.34 24.07 -9.40
CA GLU A 157 0.80 24.33 -8.52
C GLU A 157 2.04 23.54 -8.92
N GLU A 158 1.89 22.25 -9.22
CA GLU A 158 3.01 21.42 -9.68
C GLU A 158 3.60 21.94 -10.99
N MET A 159 2.75 22.35 -11.93
CA MET A 159 3.17 22.97 -13.19
C MET A 159 3.95 24.28 -12.95
N GLU A 160 3.47 25.13 -12.04
CA GLU A 160 4.13 26.38 -11.69
C GLU A 160 5.45 26.15 -10.94
N GLU A 161 5.52 25.15 -10.06
CA GLU A 161 6.76 24.76 -9.38
C GLU A 161 7.80 24.23 -10.38
N GLN A 162 7.37 23.41 -11.35
CA GLN A 162 8.23 22.94 -12.44
C GLN A 162 8.74 24.11 -13.29
N ARG A 163 7.90 25.11 -13.57
CA ARG A 163 8.32 26.34 -14.27
C ARG A 163 9.37 27.10 -13.47
N GLN A 164 9.15 27.32 -12.18
CA GLN A 164 10.10 28.01 -11.30
C GLN A 164 11.43 27.25 -11.14
N LYS A 165 11.39 25.92 -11.03
CA LYS A 165 12.58 25.06 -11.04
C LYS A 165 13.34 25.19 -12.36
N GLY A 166 12.63 25.20 -13.48
CA GLY A 166 13.20 25.43 -14.81
C GLY A 166 13.89 26.80 -14.94
N GLU A 167 13.25 27.87 -14.44
CA GLU A 167 13.83 29.22 -14.41
C GLU A 167 15.07 29.30 -13.52
N ARG A 168 15.03 28.73 -12.32
CA ARG A 168 16.21 28.64 -11.43
C ARG A 168 17.35 27.87 -12.07
N ALA A 169 17.06 26.76 -12.76
CA ALA A 169 18.06 25.98 -13.48
C ALA A 169 18.72 26.81 -14.60
N ARG A 170 17.94 27.59 -15.35
CA ARG A 170 18.46 28.52 -16.36
C ARG A 170 19.35 29.58 -15.73
N GLN A 171 18.95 30.20 -14.63
CA GLN A 171 19.76 31.20 -13.92
C GLN A 171 21.09 30.61 -13.40
N ILE A 172 21.07 29.37 -12.89
CA ILE A 172 22.28 28.67 -12.47
C ILE A 172 23.20 28.41 -13.66
N GLU A 173 22.66 27.99 -14.80
CA GLU A 173 23.44 27.72 -16.00
C GLU A 173 24.04 29.01 -16.60
N GLU A 174 23.26 30.09 -16.65
CA GLU A 174 23.76 31.42 -17.04
C GLU A 174 24.89 31.90 -16.11
N LYS A 175 24.74 31.68 -14.79
CA LYS A 175 25.78 32.01 -13.82
C LYS A 175 27.05 31.19 -14.03
N LYS A 176 26.94 29.89 -14.34
CA LYS A 176 28.09 29.03 -14.66
C LYS A 176 28.79 29.49 -15.93
N GLN A 177 28.04 29.79 -16.99
CA GLN A 177 28.61 30.30 -18.24
C GLN A 177 29.32 31.64 -18.04
N ALA A 178 28.75 32.54 -17.24
CA ALA A 178 29.38 33.80 -16.88
C ALA A 178 30.68 33.60 -16.07
N GLU A 179 30.70 32.64 -15.14
CA GLU A 179 31.87 32.29 -14.34
C GLU A 179 32.99 31.65 -15.18
N GLU A 180 32.64 30.77 -16.12
CA GLU A 180 33.58 30.17 -17.08
C GLU A 180 34.18 31.21 -18.02
N GLN A 181 33.36 32.13 -18.55
CA GLN A 181 33.86 33.25 -19.35
C GLN A 181 34.78 34.17 -18.53
N ALA A 182 34.48 34.42 -17.27
CA ALA A 182 35.35 35.19 -16.38
C ALA A 182 36.68 34.47 -16.13
N ARG A 183 36.67 33.13 -15.99
CA ARG A 183 37.88 32.31 -15.85
C ARG A 183 38.75 32.37 -17.10
N LEU A 184 38.15 32.24 -18.29
CA LEU A 184 38.87 32.37 -19.56
C LEU A 184 39.51 33.76 -19.73
N LYS A 185 38.80 34.83 -19.39
CA LYS A 185 39.35 36.21 -19.40
C LYS A 185 40.53 36.37 -18.43
N ARG A 186 40.48 35.73 -17.24
CA ARG A 186 41.60 35.74 -16.29
C ARG A 186 42.83 35.01 -16.83
N LEU A 187 42.64 33.86 -17.48
CA LEU A 187 43.72 33.10 -18.11
C LEU A 187 44.39 33.91 -19.23
N ALA A 188 43.59 34.50 -20.13
CA ALA A 188 44.09 35.35 -21.21
C ALA A 188 44.89 36.57 -20.68
N LYS A 189 44.42 37.18 -19.58
CA LYS A 189 45.14 38.29 -18.93
C LYS A 189 46.48 37.85 -18.34
N MET A 190 46.56 36.67 -17.73
CA MET A 190 47.81 36.13 -17.22
C MET A 190 48.79 35.77 -18.34
N GLU A 191 48.30 35.24 -19.45
CA GLU A 191 49.11 34.92 -20.63
C GLU A 191 49.68 36.19 -21.28
N ALA A 192 48.86 37.24 -21.46
CA ALA A 192 49.31 38.54 -21.95
C ALA A 192 50.37 39.17 -21.02
N GLN A 193 50.20 39.03 -19.70
CA GLN A 193 51.21 39.47 -18.74
C GLN A 193 52.51 38.66 -18.84
N ARG A 194 52.45 37.37 -19.20
CA ARG A 194 53.63 36.53 -19.41
C ARG A 194 54.39 36.97 -20.67
N LEU A 195 53.69 37.21 -21.77
CA LEU A 195 54.27 37.73 -23.02
C LEU A 195 54.95 39.10 -22.82
N ASN A 196 54.32 40.03 -22.10
CA ASN A 196 54.94 41.31 -21.78
C ASN A 196 56.19 41.18 -20.91
N LYS A 197 56.19 40.25 -19.94
CA LYS A 197 57.38 39.96 -19.13
C LYS A 197 58.50 39.31 -19.95
N GLU A 198 58.16 38.46 -20.91
CA GLU A 198 59.13 37.86 -21.84
C GLU A 198 59.78 38.92 -22.75
N ASP A 199 59.04 39.94 -23.18
CA ASP A 199 59.57 41.08 -23.94
C ASP A 199 60.42 42.03 -23.09
N ASP A 200 60.09 42.23 -21.81
CA ASP A 200 60.92 42.98 -20.86
C ASP A 200 62.22 42.24 -20.50
N VAL A 201 62.19 40.90 -20.43
CA VAL A 201 63.38 40.07 -20.21
C VAL A 201 64.28 40.06 -21.45
N LYS A 202 63.71 40.09 -22.67
CA LYS A 202 64.48 40.23 -23.92
C LYS A 202 65.18 41.58 -24.03
N LYS A 203 64.63 42.66 -23.46
CA LYS A 203 65.30 43.98 -23.40
C LYS A 203 66.40 44.08 -22.33
N LYS A 204 66.35 43.27 -21.27
CA LYS A 204 67.38 43.27 -20.21
C LYS A 204 68.58 42.34 -20.46
N LYS A 205 68.49 41.38 -21.37
CA LYS A 205 69.56 40.40 -21.66
C LYS A 205 70.64 40.88 -22.67
N ALA A 206 70.94 42.17 -22.72
CA ALA A 206 71.93 42.74 -23.64
C ALA A 206 73.19 43.35 -22.98
N VAL A 207 73.35 43.32 -21.64
CA VAL A 207 74.47 44.06 -20.98
C VAL A 207 75.35 43.26 -20.01
N GLU A 208 74.93 42.14 -19.42
CA GLU A 208 75.75 41.48 -18.39
C GLU A 208 75.99 39.99 -18.66
N LYS A 209 76.92 39.71 -19.58
CA LYS A 209 77.33 38.34 -19.89
C LYS A 209 78.85 38.22 -19.92
N LYS A 210 79.49 38.03 -18.74
CA LYS A 210 80.78 37.30 -18.64
C LYS A 210 81.32 36.90 -17.26
N LYS A 211 80.62 37.11 -16.13
CA LYS A 211 81.10 36.61 -14.81
C LYS A 211 80.04 35.94 -13.91
N GLU A 212 78.79 35.84 -14.35
CA GLU A 212 77.69 35.21 -13.59
C GLU A 212 77.35 33.77 -14.03
N GLU A 213 77.93 33.28 -15.14
CA GLU A 213 77.49 32.03 -15.80
C GLU A 213 77.69 30.75 -14.96
N GLU A 214 78.62 30.70 -14.00
CA GLU A 214 78.82 29.52 -13.16
C GLU A 214 77.98 29.53 -11.88
N MET A 215 77.72 30.71 -11.27
CA MET A 215 76.88 30.83 -10.07
C MET A 215 75.37 30.86 -10.41
N MET A 216 75.03 31.24 -11.65
CA MET A 216 73.65 31.23 -12.15
C MET A 216 73.19 29.84 -12.55
N GLN A 217 74.08 28.97 -13.08
CA GLN A 217 73.72 27.59 -13.43
C GLN A 217 73.34 26.76 -12.21
N GLU A 218 74.05 26.92 -11.09
CA GLU A 218 73.75 26.20 -9.84
C GLU A 218 72.43 26.68 -9.20
N ARG A 219 72.16 27.99 -9.25
CA ARG A 219 70.87 28.57 -8.82
C ARG A 219 69.71 28.22 -9.76
N GLU A 220 69.93 28.13 -11.07
CA GLU A 220 68.92 27.70 -12.05
C GLU A 220 68.56 26.23 -11.86
N GLU A 221 69.55 25.35 -11.63
CA GLU A 221 69.28 23.93 -11.38
C GLU A 221 68.55 23.71 -10.06
N GLU A 222 68.92 24.44 -9.00
CA GLU A 222 68.22 24.39 -7.72
C GLU A 222 66.79 24.96 -7.82
N GLN A 223 66.60 26.05 -8.56
CA GLN A 223 65.26 26.60 -8.83
C GLN A 223 64.43 25.65 -9.68
N ARG A 224 65.02 24.98 -10.68
CA ARG A 224 64.33 24.00 -11.53
C ARG A 224 63.90 22.78 -10.71
N ARG A 225 64.76 22.29 -9.81
CA ARG A 225 64.43 21.20 -8.89
C ARG A 225 63.31 21.58 -7.92
N LYS A 226 63.34 22.79 -7.34
CA LYS A 226 62.26 23.31 -6.48
C LYS A 226 60.94 23.50 -7.23
N LEU A 227 60.98 23.92 -8.50
CA LEU A 227 59.79 24.06 -9.34
C LEU A 227 59.19 22.71 -9.73
N GLU A 228 60.03 21.73 -10.03
CA GLU A 228 59.63 20.36 -10.37
C GLU A 228 59.04 19.63 -9.16
N GLU A 229 59.64 19.81 -7.98
CA GLU A 229 59.12 19.27 -6.71
C GLU A 229 57.81 19.96 -6.28
N ALA A 230 57.69 21.27 -6.49
CA ALA A 230 56.44 22.00 -6.28
C ALA A 230 55.34 21.60 -7.27
N ARG A 231 55.70 21.27 -8.52
CA ARG A 231 54.78 20.76 -9.54
C ARG A 231 54.31 19.35 -9.19
N GLY A 232 55.22 18.46 -8.78
CA GLY A 232 54.88 17.12 -8.32
C GLY A 232 53.97 17.11 -7.09
N LYS A 233 54.20 18.01 -6.12
CA LYS A 233 53.30 18.18 -4.97
C LYS A 233 51.91 18.67 -5.37
N LYS A 234 51.83 19.63 -6.31
CA LYS A 234 50.53 20.10 -6.83
C LYS A 234 49.78 19.03 -7.61
N GLU A 235 50.46 18.26 -8.46
CA GLU A 235 49.85 17.17 -9.22
C GLU A 235 49.36 16.03 -8.31
N ALA A 236 50.09 15.73 -7.23
CA ALA A 236 49.64 14.76 -6.22
C ALA A 236 48.40 15.25 -5.45
N GLU A 237 48.41 16.50 -5.01
CA GLU A 237 47.28 17.12 -4.31
C GLU A 237 46.03 17.23 -5.21
N GLU A 238 46.21 17.47 -6.52
CA GLU A 238 45.13 17.48 -7.50
C GLU A 238 44.51 16.10 -7.70
N ARG A 239 45.32 15.03 -7.77
CA ARG A 239 44.81 13.64 -7.84
C ARG A 239 44.04 13.24 -6.58
N ASP A 240 44.54 13.60 -5.41
CA ASP A 240 43.86 13.29 -4.15
C ASP A 240 42.49 13.98 -4.08
N ARG A 241 42.39 15.23 -4.54
CA ARG A 241 41.10 15.95 -4.65
C ARG A 241 40.16 15.29 -5.65
N GLU A 242 40.65 14.88 -6.83
CA GLU A 242 39.83 14.18 -7.83
C GLU A 242 39.28 12.85 -7.30
N ASP A 243 40.08 12.08 -6.57
CA ASP A 243 39.66 10.81 -5.98
C ASP A 243 38.67 11.02 -4.82
N GLU A 244 38.85 12.07 -4.02
CA GLU A 244 37.87 12.45 -2.98
C GLU A 244 36.54 12.86 -3.61
N ASP A 245 36.55 13.66 -4.68
CA ASP A 245 35.35 14.05 -5.41
C ASP A 245 34.67 12.86 -6.07
N LYS A 246 35.42 11.90 -6.66
CA LYS A 246 34.85 10.64 -7.16
C LYS A 246 34.17 9.84 -6.06
N ARG A 247 34.78 9.74 -4.87
CA ARG A 247 34.17 9.06 -3.71
C ARG A 247 32.91 9.76 -3.23
N ARG A 248 32.90 11.10 -3.20
CA ARG A 248 31.71 11.89 -2.86
C ARG A 248 30.58 11.68 -3.87
N ARG A 249 30.89 11.67 -5.17
CA ARG A 249 29.91 11.39 -6.25
C ARG A 249 29.33 9.99 -6.13
N MET A 250 30.16 8.96 -5.95
CA MET A 250 29.67 7.59 -5.76
C MET A 250 28.75 7.44 -4.54
N LYS A 251 29.09 8.09 -3.41
CA LYS A 251 28.22 8.08 -2.21
C LYS A 251 26.87 8.75 -2.46
N LEU A 252 26.87 9.88 -3.17
CA LEU A 252 25.66 10.61 -3.52
C LEU A 252 24.76 9.80 -4.47
N ASP A 253 25.36 9.11 -5.45
CA ASP A 253 24.62 8.26 -6.37
C ASP A 253 24.05 7.01 -5.67
N GLU A 254 24.78 6.39 -4.74
CA GLU A 254 24.27 5.31 -3.88
C GLU A 254 23.14 5.76 -2.95
N GLU A 255 23.14 7.02 -2.52
CA GLU A 255 22.08 7.60 -1.68
C GLU A 255 20.82 7.89 -2.51
N LYS A 256 20.98 8.52 -3.69
CA LYS A 256 19.88 8.75 -4.63
C LYS A 256 19.22 7.44 -5.08
N GLU A 257 20.00 6.39 -5.31
CA GLU A 257 19.44 5.09 -5.69
C GLU A 257 18.60 4.49 -4.57
N ARG A 258 19.03 4.66 -3.31
CA ARG A 258 18.26 4.23 -2.14
C ARG A 258 16.99 5.05 -1.94
N GLU A 259 17.05 6.36 -2.21
CA GLU A 259 15.87 7.24 -2.16
C GLU A 259 14.84 6.83 -3.23
N ARG A 260 15.28 6.60 -4.47
CA ARG A 260 14.41 6.08 -5.55
C ARG A 260 13.77 4.74 -5.19
N GLN A 261 14.50 3.84 -4.53
CA GLN A 261 13.93 2.57 -4.05
C GLN A 261 12.83 2.79 -3.00
N ARG A 262 13.00 3.74 -2.08
CA ARG A 262 11.98 4.08 -1.08
C ARG A 262 10.75 4.71 -1.71
N GLU A 263 10.93 5.62 -2.67
CA GLU A 263 9.81 6.21 -3.41
C GLU A 263 9.00 5.15 -4.15
N LEU A 264 9.68 4.20 -4.82
CA LEU A 264 9.03 3.07 -5.47
C LEU A 264 8.26 2.19 -4.47
N GLU A 265 8.78 1.97 -3.26
CA GLU A 265 8.05 1.26 -2.19
C GLU A 265 6.79 1.99 -1.76
N ILE A 266 6.86 3.31 -1.57
CA ILE A 266 5.69 4.11 -1.20
C ILE A 266 4.63 4.03 -2.30
N ILE A 267 5.03 4.15 -3.57
CA ILE A 267 4.13 4.03 -4.72
C ILE A 267 3.52 2.62 -4.78
N GLU A 268 4.30 1.56 -4.56
CA GLU A 268 3.81 0.17 -4.57
C GLU A 268 2.80 -0.07 -3.43
N VAL A 269 3.06 0.44 -2.23
CA VAL A 269 2.14 0.37 -1.08
C VAL A 269 0.85 1.15 -1.36
N GLN A 270 0.96 2.34 -1.93
CA GLN A 270 -0.19 3.18 -2.29
C GLN A 270 -1.08 2.49 -3.34
N GLN A 271 -0.48 1.97 -4.40
CA GLN A 271 -1.18 1.21 -5.45
C GLN A 271 -1.84 -0.06 -4.88
N ALA A 272 -1.17 -0.75 -3.95
CA ALA A 272 -1.74 -1.91 -3.27
C ALA A 272 -2.97 -1.53 -2.43
N LEU A 273 -2.95 -0.39 -1.75
CA LEU A 273 -4.06 0.12 -0.95
C LEU A 273 -5.26 0.54 -1.81
N GLU A 274 -5.01 1.18 -2.95
CA GLU A 274 -6.06 1.54 -3.91
C GLU A 274 -6.70 0.31 -4.55
N ALA A 275 -5.88 -0.66 -4.98
CA ALA A 275 -6.36 -1.94 -5.49
C ALA A 275 -7.20 -2.68 -4.43
N GLN A 276 -6.81 -2.60 -3.15
CA GLN A 276 -7.57 -3.17 -2.04
C GLN A 276 -8.98 -2.54 -1.92
N LYS A 277 -9.08 -1.21 -1.97
CA LYS A 277 -10.36 -0.51 -1.92
C LYS A 277 -11.26 -0.85 -3.12
N GLU A 278 -10.68 -0.98 -4.31
CA GLU A 278 -11.43 -1.36 -5.50
C GLU A 278 -11.97 -2.79 -5.41
N VAL A 279 -11.16 -3.74 -4.93
CA VAL A 279 -11.57 -5.12 -4.68
C VAL A 279 -12.69 -5.19 -3.65
N GLU A 280 -12.60 -4.39 -2.57
CA GLU A 280 -13.65 -4.32 -1.55
C GLU A 280 -14.96 -3.76 -2.12
N ARG A 281 -14.91 -2.71 -2.95
CA ARG A 281 -16.11 -2.16 -3.62
C ARG A 281 -16.78 -3.21 -4.51
N LYS A 282 -16.00 -3.87 -5.39
CA LYS A 282 -16.51 -4.93 -6.28
C LYS A 282 -17.12 -6.08 -5.49
N ALA A 283 -16.56 -6.43 -4.35
CA ALA A 283 -17.11 -7.47 -3.51
C ALA A 283 -18.42 -7.08 -2.82
N ARG A 284 -18.60 -5.82 -2.41
CA ARG A 284 -19.89 -5.35 -1.87
C ARG A 284 -20.99 -5.42 -2.92
N GLU A 285 -20.69 -4.97 -4.14
CA GLU A 285 -21.61 -5.06 -5.29
C GLU A 285 -21.97 -6.52 -5.59
N LEU A 286 -20.99 -7.40 -5.59
CA LEU A 286 -21.19 -8.83 -5.81
C LEU A 286 -22.01 -9.47 -4.67
N GLN A 287 -21.73 -9.15 -3.41
CA GLN A 287 -22.53 -9.65 -2.27
C GLN A 287 -23.99 -9.21 -2.35
N GLU A 288 -24.27 -8.00 -2.82
CA GLU A 288 -25.64 -7.53 -3.02
C GLU A 288 -26.34 -8.29 -4.15
N GLN A 289 -25.62 -8.57 -5.26
CA GLN A 289 -26.13 -9.41 -6.33
C GLN A 289 -26.40 -10.83 -5.85
N GLU A 290 -25.48 -11.42 -5.08
CA GLU A 290 -25.62 -12.76 -4.53
C GLU A 290 -26.81 -12.88 -3.57
N LYS A 291 -27.06 -11.86 -2.73
CA LYS A 291 -28.26 -11.82 -1.87
C LYS A 291 -29.56 -11.83 -2.70
N LYS A 292 -29.61 -11.04 -3.79
CA LYS A 292 -30.77 -11.02 -4.72
C LYS A 292 -30.93 -12.35 -5.45
N GLU A 293 -29.84 -13.06 -5.76
CA GLU A 293 -29.88 -14.39 -6.38
C GLU A 293 -30.28 -15.50 -5.40
N GLN A 294 -29.85 -15.42 -4.14
CA GLN A 294 -30.25 -16.36 -3.08
C GLN A 294 -31.76 -16.30 -2.80
N GLU A 295 -32.38 -15.12 -2.87
CA GLU A 295 -33.83 -14.99 -2.73
C GLU A 295 -34.58 -15.70 -3.87
N LYS A 296 -34.03 -15.67 -5.09
CA LYS A 296 -34.53 -16.43 -6.26
C LYS A 296 -34.17 -17.92 -6.22
N ALA A 297 -33.39 -18.37 -5.23
CA ALA A 297 -32.98 -19.78 -5.13
C ALA A 297 -34.06 -20.67 -4.54
N LYS A 298 -34.88 -20.14 -3.61
CA LYS A 298 -35.99 -20.89 -2.99
C LYS A 298 -36.95 -21.47 -4.04
N ASN A 299 -37.26 -20.70 -5.08
CA ASN A 299 -38.16 -21.15 -6.15
C ASN A 299 -37.57 -22.27 -7.03
N ALA A 300 -36.24 -22.38 -7.14
CA ALA A 300 -35.63 -23.43 -7.97
C ALA A 300 -35.43 -24.75 -7.24
N GLU A 301 -35.39 -24.73 -5.90
CA GLU A 301 -35.39 -25.95 -5.10
C GLU A 301 -36.73 -26.68 -5.25
N GLU A 302 -37.85 -25.94 -5.21
CA GLU A 302 -39.19 -26.48 -5.48
C GLU A 302 -39.34 -27.04 -6.91
N GLU A 303 -38.77 -26.37 -7.92
CA GLU A 303 -38.78 -26.86 -9.30
C GLU A 303 -37.97 -28.15 -9.52
N ALA A 304 -36.87 -28.32 -8.78
CA ALA A 304 -36.04 -29.53 -8.83
C ALA A 304 -36.73 -30.70 -8.12
N GLU A 305 -37.38 -30.46 -6.98
CA GLU A 305 -38.18 -31.47 -6.29
C GLU A 305 -39.34 -31.98 -7.17
N LEU A 306 -40.02 -31.07 -7.86
CA LEU A 306 -41.08 -31.42 -8.83
C LEU A 306 -40.54 -32.26 -10.00
N ALA A 307 -39.33 -31.96 -10.50
CA ALA A 307 -38.73 -32.75 -11.58
C ALA A 307 -38.28 -34.14 -11.11
N ALA A 308 -37.76 -34.26 -9.89
CA ALA A 308 -37.44 -35.54 -9.29
C ALA A 308 -38.69 -36.41 -9.09
N ALA A 309 -39.84 -35.80 -8.76
CA ALA A 309 -41.12 -36.50 -8.68
C ALA A 309 -41.57 -37.02 -10.06
N LYS A 310 -41.50 -36.20 -11.11
CA LYS A 310 -41.84 -36.61 -12.49
C LYS A 310 -40.96 -37.72 -13.03
N GLU A 311 -39.66 -37.73 -12.72
CA GLU A 311 -38.79 -38.83 -13.12
C GLU A 311 -39.20 -40.14 -12.45
N LYS A 312 -39.56 -40.13 -11.16
CA LYS A 312 -40.05 -41.33 -10.46
C LYS A 312 -41.34 -41.86 -11.08
N GLU A 313 -42.26 -40.98 -11.48
CA GLU A 313 -43.48 -41.37 -12.19
C GLU A 313 -43.18 -41.99 -13.57
N ALA A 314 -42.26 -41.39 -14.33
CA ALA A 314 -41.83 -41.93 -15.62
C ALA A 314 -41.07 -43.27 -15.48
N GLU A 315 -40.33 -43.48 -14.39
CA GLU A 315 -39.67 -44.74 -14.08
C GLU A 315 -40.69 -45.86 -13.77
N GLU A 316 -41.72 -45.55 -12.98
CA GLU A 316 -42.85 -46.44 -12.73
C GLU A 316 -43.61 -46.80 -14.01
N GLU A 317 -43.84 -45.83 -14.90
CA GLU A 317 -44.50 -46.02 -16.20
C GLU A 317 -43.65 -46.90 -17.14
N ALA A 318 -42.34 -46.68 -17.19
CA ALA A 318 -41.42 -47.53 -17.95
C ALA A 318 -41.34 -48.96 -17.39
N ARG A 319 -41.45 -49.14 -16.06
CA ARG A 319 -41.53 -50.48 -15.45
C ARG A 319 -42.81 -51.20 -15.85
N LYS A 320 -43.97 -50.52 -15.78
CA LYS A 320 -45.27 -51.07 -16.18
C LYS A 320 -45.31 -51.42 -17.67
N ALA A 321 -44.72 -50.60 -18.54
CA ALA A 321 -44.61 -50.88 -19.98
C ALA A 321 -43.75 -52.12 -20.27
N LYS A 322 -42.63 -52.32 -19.56
CA LYS A 322 -41.81 -53.53 -19.66
C LYS A 322 -42.53 -54.79 -19.20
N GLU A 323 -43.31 -54.71 -18.13
CA GLU A 323 -44.12 -55.82 -17.65
C GLU A 323 -45.25 -56.17 -18.64
N ALA A 324 -45.84 -55.17 -19.30
CA ALA A 324 -46.85 -55.38 -20.34
C ALA A 324 -46.30 -56.14 -21.57
N ILE A 325 -45.05 -55.92 -21.96
CA ILE A 325 -44.37 -56.72 -23.01
C ILE A 325 -44.25 -58.18 -22.59
N LYS A 326 -43.90 -58.44 -21.32
CA LYS A 326 -43.71 -59.79 -20.79
C LYS A 326 -45.01 -60.59 -20.72
N ASN A 327 -46.14 -59.90 -20.58
CA ASN A 327 -47.47 -60.48 -20.43
C ASN A 327 -48.29 -60.52 -21.73
N ALA A 328 -47.78 -59.96 -22.84
CA ALA A 328 -48.48 -59.95 -24.12
C ALA A 328 -48.43 -61.32 -24.82
N SER A 329 -49.60 -61.91 -25.09
CA SER A 329 -49.74 -63.25 -25.70
C SER A 329 -49.79 -63.24 -27.24
N ASP A 330 -50.31 -62.18 -27.86
CA ASP A 330 -50.53 -62.10 -29.31
C ASP A 330 -49.56 -61.15 -30.03
N ALA A 331 -49.25 -61.45 -31.30
CA ALA A 331 -48.27 -60.70 -32.10
C ALA A 331 -48.61 -59.20 -32.26
N ALA A 332 -49.91 -58.86 -32.33
CA ALA A 332 -50.37 -57.48 -32.35
C ALA A 332 -50.18 -56.78 -30.98
N ALA A 333 -50.46 -57.50 -29.89
CA ALA A 333 -50.27 -56.99 -28.53
C ALA A 333 -48.78 -56.78 -28.20
N LYS A 334 -47.90 -57.64 -28.72
CA LYS A 334 -46.45 -57.53 -28.53
C LYS A 334 -45.86 -56.31 -29.25
N LYS A 335 -46.34 -56.00 -30.46
CA LYS A 335 -45.89 -54.82 -31.23
C LYS A 335 -46.36 -53.50 -30.59
N ALA A 336 -47.61 -53.46 -30.12
CA ALA A 336 -48.13 -52.31 -29.36
C ALA A 336 -47.38 -52.10 -28.03
N ALA A 337 -47.03 -53.19 -27.33
CA ALA A 337 -46.27 -53.13 -26.09
C ALA A 337 -44.81 -52.69 -26.31
N GLU A 338 -44.14 -53.11 -27.39
CA GLU A 338 -42.81 -52.63 -27.79
C GLU A 338 -42.79 -51.13 -28.12
N GLU A 339 -43.82 -50.63 -28.81
CA GLU A 339 -43.93 -49.21 -29.14
C GLU A 339 -44.19 -48.36 -27.88
N ALA A 340 -45.00 -48.87 -26.95
CA ALA A 340 -45.23 -48.27 -25.64
C ALA A 340 -43.98 -48.27 -24.74
N GLU A 341 -43.18 -49.35 -24.72
CA GLU A 341 -41.89 -49.36 -24.00
C GLU A 341 -40.90 -48.38 -24.60
N ARG A 342 -40.82 -48.29 -25.92
CA ARG A 342 -39.94 -47.34 -26.60
C ARG A 342 -40.33 -45.90 -26.23
N ALA A 343 -41.62 -45.57 -26.26
CA ALA A 343 -42.14 -44.27 -25.84
C ALA A 343 -41.87 -43.98 -24.35
N ALA A 344 -42.13 -44.94 -23.45
CA ALA A 344 -41.88 -44.79 -22.02
C ALA A 344 -40.38 -44.64 -21.70
N ARG A 345 -39.51 -45.37 -22.42
CA ARG A 345 -38.05 -45.25 -22.27
C ARG A 345 -37.52 -43.91 -22.79
N GLU A 346 -38.08 -43.38 -23.87
CA GLU A 346 -37.77 -42.02 -24.31
C GLU A 346 -38.26 -40.97 -23.32
N LYS A 347 -39.47 -41.12 -22.76
CA LYS A 347 -40.00 -40.24 -21.72
C LYS A 347 -39.10 -40.24 -20.48
N LEU A 348 -38.74 -41.41 -19.96
CA LEU A 348 -37.80 -41.55 -18.84
C LEU A 348 -36.44 -40.89 -19.13
N LYS A 349 -35.91 -41.03 -20.34
CA LYS A 349 -34.65 -40.38 -20.73
C LYS A 349 -34.79 -38.85 -20.74
N ARG A 350 -35.92 -38.30 -21.21
CA ARG A 350 -36.19 -36.85 -21.22
C ARG A 350 -36.33 -36.31 -19.80
N GLU A 351 -37.15 -36.94 -18.96
CA GLU A 351 -37.36 -36.53 -17.57
C GLU A 351 -36.06 -36.62 -16.74
N ARG A 352 -35.27 -37.69 -16.92
CA ARG A 352 -33.95 -37.81 -16.28
C ARG A 352 -32.98 -36.72 -16.71
N ASN A 353 -32.96 -36.37 -18.00
CA ASN A 353 -32.13 -35.27 -18.50
C ASN A 353 -32.58 -33.92 -17.94
N GLU A 354 -33.89 -33.73 -17.76
CA GLU A 354 -34.46 -32.54 -17.12
C GLU A 354 -34.09 -32.46 -15.63
N ARG A 355 -34.17 -33.58 -14.90
CA ARG A 355 -33.72 -33.65 -13.50
C ARG A 355 -32.25 -33.26 -13.38
N ILE A 356 -31.35 -33.88 -14.17
CA ILE A 356 -29.91 -33.58 -14.11
C ILE A 356 -29.63 -32.09 -14.37
N ARG A 357 -30.37 -31.44 -15.27
CA ARG A 357 -30.27 -29.99 -15.53
C ARG A 357 -30.73 -29.17 -14.32
N LYS A 358 -31.85 -29.54 -13.70
CA LYS A 358 -32.39 -28.85 -12.51
C LYS A 358 -31.52 -29.07 -11.27
N ASP A 359 -31.01 -30.27 -11.05
CA ASP A 359 -30.06 -30.60 -9.98
C ASP A 359 -28.75 -29.79 -10.14
N LEU A 360 -28.27 -29.61 -11.37
CA LEU A 360 -27.13 -28.74 -11.64
C LEU A 360 -27.44 -27.27 -11.32
N LYS A 361 -28.63 -26.76 -11.70
CA LYS A 361 -29.06 -25.40 -11.35
C LYS A 361 -29.18 -25.20 -9.84
N VAL A 362 -29.73 -26.17 -9.11
CA VAL A 362 -29.80 -26.14 -7.63
C VAL A 362 -28.39 -26.14 -7.04
N ALA A 363 -27.51 -27.02 -7.51
CA ALA A 363 -26.14 -27.08 -7.01
C ALA A 363 -25.38 -25.76 -7.24
N ILE A 364 -25.53 -25.14 -8.43
CA ILE A 364 -24.94 -23.82 -8.75
C ILE A 364 -25.43 -22.76 -7.77
N LYS A 365 -26.72 -22.78 -7.43
CA LYS A 365 -27.33 -21.81 -6.52
C LYS A 365 -26.92 -22.03 -5.07
N GLN A 366 -26.87 -23.28 -4.60
CA GLN A 366 -26.46 -23.62 -3.24
C GLN A 366 -24.96 -23.39 -3.02
N LYS A 367 -24.16 -23.37 -4.09
CA LYS A 367 -22.69 -23.25 -4.05
C LYS A 367 -22.05 -24.29 -3.12
N ASP A 368 -22.66 -25.46 -2.93
CA ASP A 368 -22.02 -26.56 -2.21
C ASP A 368 -21.06 -27.28 -3.15
N ARG A 369 -19.76 -27.22 -2.85
CA ARG A 369 -18.70 -27.89 -3.62
C ARG A 369 -19.00 -29.36 -3.89
N LYS A 370 -19.42 -30.12 -2.87
CA LYS A 370 -19.64 -31.57 -3.00
C LYS A 370 -20.82 -31.87 -3.90
N LEU A 371 -21.87 -31.07 -3.81
CA LEU A 371 -23.05 -31.21 -4.64
C LEU A 371 -22.73 -30.79 -6.09
N LEU A 372 -21.99 -29.70 -6.27
CA LEU A 372 -21.57 -29.22 -7.58
C LEU A 372 -20.70 -30.23 -8.32
N ASP A 373 -19.71 -30.82 -7.65
CA ASP A 373 -18.85 -31.86 -8.22
C ASP A 373 -19.67 -33.07 -8.69
N LYS A 374 -20.65 -33.50 -7.89
CA LYS A 374 -21.56 -34.60 -8.25
C LYS A 374 -22.44 -34.23 -9.46
N SER A 375 -23.11 -33.08 -9.43
CA SER A 375 -24.01 -32.65 -10.51
C SER A 375 -23.27 -32.42 -11.82
N VAL A 376 -22.05 -31.85 -11.78
CA VAL A 376 -21.19 -31.70 -12.98
C VAL A 376 -20.76 -33.07 -13.52
N ALA A 377 -20.38 -34.01 -12.66
CA ALA A 377 -20.02 -35.36 -13.07
C ALA A 377 -21.21 -36.11 -13.70
N GLU A 378 -22.41 -36.00 -13.13
CA GLU A 378 -23.63 -36.58 -13.70
C GLU A 378 -24.01 -35.94 -15.04
N PHE A 379 -23.92 -34.61 -15.15
CA PHE A 379 -24.17 -33.87 -16.39
C PHE A 379 -23.22 -34.30 -17.52
N LYS A 380 -21.91 -34.40 -17.23
CA LYS A 380 -20.90 -34.88 -18.18
C LYS A 380 -21.11 -36.35 -18.56
N LYS A 381 -21.45 -37.21 -17.59
CA LYS A 381 -21.74 -38.63 -17.82
C LYS A 381 -22.96 -38.84 -18.72
N ALA A 382 -23.98 -38.00 -18.57
CA ALA A 382 -25.20 -38.02 -19.39
C ALA A 382 -25.00 -37.42 -20.80
N LYS A 383 -23.84 -36.80 -21.09
CA LYS A 383 -23.49 -36.17 -22.38
C LYS A 383 -24.56 -35.17 -22.84
N LEU A 384 -25.09 -34.39 -21.91
CA LEU A 384 -26.11 -33.38 -22.20
C LEU A 384 -25.45 -32.17 -22.89
N ALA A 385 -26.16 -31.57 -23.85
CA ALA A 385 -25.75 -30.30 -24.44
C ALA A 385 -25.92 -29.16 -23.41
N ASP A 386 -24.92 -28.29 -23.29
CA ASP A 386 -24.96 -27.11 -22.42
C ASP A 386 -25.66 -25.94 -23.12
N THR A 387 -26.99 -26.06 -23.31
CA THR A 387 -27.80 -25.02 -23.99
C THR A 387 -27.92 -23.74 -23.16
N ASP A 388 -27.85 -23.86 -21.84
CA ASP A 388 -28.17 -22.79 -20.89
C ASP A 388 -26.90 -22.14 -20.30
N GLY A 389 -25.71 -22.68 -20.61
CA GLY A 389 -24.42 -22.26 -20.06
C GLY A 389 -24.19 -22.65 -18.60
N ASP A 390 -24.97 -23.60 -18.08
CA ASP A 390 -24.95 -23.99 -16.67
C ASP A 390 -23.71 -24.83 -16.35
N LEU A 391 -23.25 -25.67 -17.28
CA LEU A 391 -22.03 -26.45 -17.07
C LEU A 391 -20.82 -25.53 -16.92
N HIS A 392 -20.69 -24.53 -17.80
CA HIS A 392 -19.61 -23.54 -17.72
C HIS A 392 -19.69 -22.71 -16.42
N LYS A 393 -20.90 -22.30 -16.00
CA LYS A 393 -21.08 -21.59 -14.71
C LYS A 393 -20.65 -22.45 -13.52
N ALA A 394 -21.03 -23.73 -13.49
CA ALA A 394 -20.63 -24.66 -12.45
C ALA A 394 -19.11 -24.87 -12.41
N GLU A 395 -18.47 -25.08 -13.56
CA GLU A 395 -17.01 -25.22 -13.65
C GLU A 395 -16.27 -23.96 -13.18
N ARG A 396 -16.82 -22.77 -13.47
CA ARG A 396 -16.28 -21.50 -12.97
C ARG A 396 -16.36 -21.42 -11.45
N ILE A 397 -17.46 -21.84 -10.84
CA ILE A 397 -17.63 -21.88 -9.38
C ILE A 397 -16.69 -22.92 -8.74
N LEU A 398 -16.49 -24.10 -9.34
CA LEU A 398 -15.48 -25.06 -8.86
C LEU A 398 -14.07 -24.48 -8.93
N THR A 399 -13.76 -23.76 -10.01
CA THR A 399 -12.47 -23.07 -10.15
C THR A 399 -12.29 -22.01 -9.07
N GLN A 400 -13.36 -21.27 -8.72
CA GLN A 400 -13.35 -20.33 -7.60
C GLN A 400 -13.07 -21.02 -6.27
N PHE A 401 -13.72 -22.16 -5.97
CA PHE A 401 -13.45 -22.93 -4.76
C PHE A 401 -12.00 -23.42 -4.70
N LYS A 402 -11.50 -23.96 -5.81
CA LYS A 402 -10.11 -24.41 -5.90
C LYS A 402 -9.13 -23.25 -5.68
N ALA A 403 -9.37 -22.11 -6.33
CA ALA A 403 -8.54 -20.91 -6.17
C ALA A 403 -8.49 -20.44 -4.72
N LYS A 404 -9.65 -20.44 -4.03
CA LYS A 404 -9.74 -20.09 -2.62
C LYS A 404 -8.97 -21.07 -1.73
N ASP A 405 -9.13 -22.38 -1.94
CA ASP A 405 -8.37 -23.38 -1.18
C ASP A 405 -6.86 -23.26 -1.42
N ASP A 406 -6.44 -23.08 -2.67
CA ASP A 406 -5.04 -22.91 -3.04
C ASP A 406 -4.44 -21.67 -2.37
N LEU A 407 -5.19 -20.56 -2.34
CA LEU A 407 -4.80 -19.32 -1.68
C LEU A 407 -4.69 -19.49 -0.16
N VAL A 408 -5.67 -20.13 0.48
CA VAL A 408 -5.65 -20.38 1.93
C VAL A 408 -4.48 -21.30 2.29
N ARG A 409 -4.25 -22.39 1.55
CA ARG A 409 -3.09 -23.26 1.76
C ARG A 409 -1.77 -22.53 1.61
N ALA A 410 -1.64 -21.67 0.58
CA ALA A 410 -0.42 -20.89 0.39
C ALA A 410 -0.18 -19.90 1.54
N MET A 411 -1.26 -19.31 2.09
CA MET A 411 -1.20 -18.46 3.29
C MET A 411 -0.80 -19.25 4.54
N GLU A 412 -1.26 -20.49 4.69
CA GLU A 412 -0.89 -21.38 5.80
C GLU A 412 0.58 -21.80 5.73
N HIS A 413 1.07 -22.15 4.54
CA HIS A 413 2.46 -22.53 4.33
C HIS A 413 3.43 -21.35 4.49
N ARG A 414 2.95 -20.10 4.35
CA ARG A 414 3.75 -18.87 4.38
C ARG A 414 4.96 -18.92 3.45
N ASN A 415 4.80 -19.58 2.32
CA ASN A 415 5.82 -19.63 1.27
C ASN A 415 5.58 -18.50 0.27
N LEU A 416 6.60 -17.65 0.08
CA LEU A 416 6.54 -16.51 -0.83
C LEU A 416 6.10 -16.93 -2.25
N GLU A 417 6.72 -17.96 -2.81
CA GLU A 417 6.50 -18.37 -4.20
C GLU A 417 5.12 -19.01 -4.40
N GLU A 418 4.69 -19.87 -3.47
CA GLU A 418 3.35 -20.48 -3.52
C GLU A 418 2.26 -19.41 -3.38
N LEU A 419 2.46 -18.42 -2.50
CA LEU A 419 1.51 -17.33 -2.29
C LEU A 419 1.42 -16.41 -3.51
N GLU A 420 2.55 -16.06 -4.13
CA GLU A 420 2.56 -15.30 -5.38
C GLU A 420 1.84 -16.05 -6.51
N GLN A 421 2.07 -17.35 -6.65
CA GLN A 421 1.40 -18.17 -7.65
C GLN A 421 -0.11 -18.24 -7.43
N ALA A 422 -0.55 -18.42 -6.18
CA ALA A 422 -1.97 -18.47 -5.82
C ALA A 422 -2.66 -17.11 -6.10
N ILE A 423 -2.05 -16.00 -5.69
CA ILE A 423 -2.56 -14.64 -5.97
C ILE A 423 -2.64 -14.40 -7.48
N ASN A 424 -1.59 -14.74 -8.24
CA ASN A 424 -1.58 -14.57 -9.69
C ASN A 424 -2.62 -15.44 -10.38
N PHE A 425 -2.89 -16.65 -9.86
CA PHE A 425 -3.97 -17.50 -10.36
C PHE A 425 -5.34 -16.85 -10.16
N VAL A 426 -5.62 -16.29 -8.99
CA VAL A 426 -6.87 -15.56 -8.71
C VAL A 426 -7.02 -14.36 -9.63
N LYS A 427 -5.96 -13.56 -9.80
CA LYS A 427 -5.91 -12.38 -10.69
C LYS A 427 -6.17 -12.75 -12.15
N LYS A 428 -5.44 -13.73 -12.68
CA LYS A 428 -5.56 -14.16 -14.08
C LYS A 428 -6.96 -14.64 -14.43
N ASN A 429 -7.67 -15.23 -13.47
CA ASN A 429 -9.04 -15.72 -13.66
C ASN A 429 -10.12 -14.69 -13.25
N SER A 430 -9.75 -13.44 -12.90
CA SER A 430 -10.68 -12.38 -12.46
C SER A 430 -11.55 -12.80 -11.27
N LEU A 431 -10.99 -13.57 -10.33
CA LEU A 431 -11.70 -14.13 -9.19
C LEU A 431 -11.58 -13.27 -7.92
N GLU A 432 -10.91 -12.13 -7.98
CA GLU A 432 -10.59 -11.28 -6.81
C GLU A 432 -11.84 -10.79 -6.08
N ALA A 433 -12.88 -10.38 -6.82
CA ALA A 433 -14.13 -9.88 -6.25
C ALA A 433 -14.89 -10.93 -5.42
N HIS A 434 -14.62 -12.22 -5.66
CA HIS A 434 -15.27 -13.33 -4.97
C HIS A 434 -14.60 -13.71 -3.64
N MET A 435 -13.40 -13.20 -3.38
CA MET A 435 -12.61 -13.50 -2.18
C MET A 435 -11.81 -12.27 -1.74
N PRO A 436 -12.47 -11.12 -1.52
CA PRO A 436 -11.80 -9.85 -1.24
C PRO A 436 -10.96 -9.91 0.03
N GLN A 437 -11.50 -10.52 1.11
CA GLN A 437 -10.86 -10.56 2.42
C GLN A 437 -9.62 -11.44 2.37
N GLU A 438 -9.72 -12.59 1.73
CA GLU A 438 -8.61 -13.51 1.50
C GLU A 438 -7.54 -12.84 0.63
N MET A 439 -7.92 -12.11 -0.41
CA MET A 439 -6.97 -11.36 -1.25
C MET A 439 -6.28 -10.23 -0.50
N VAL A 440 -6.99 -9.45 0.31
CA VAL A 440 -6.40 -8.42 1.18
C VAL A 440 -5.35 -9.04 2.09
N ARG A 441 -5.72 -10.12 2.78
CA ARG A 441 -4.84 -10.82 3.73
C ARG A 441 -3.64 -11.43 3.02
N ALA A 442 -3.85 -12.09 1.89
CA ALA A 442 -2.80 -12.69 1.08
C ALA A 442 -1.82 -11.63 0.55
N ASN A 443 -2.30 -10.49 0.04
CA ASN A 443 -1.44 -9.40 -0.42
C ASN A 443 -0.65 -8.77 0.74
N LYS A 444 -1.29 -8.53 1.91
CA LYS A 444 -0.59 -8.04 3.10
C LYS A 444 0.52 -9.01 3.53
N MET A 445 0.22 -10.30 3.59
CA MET A 445 1.18 -11.35 3.92
C MET A 445 2.32 -11.39 2.89
N LEU A 446 2.01 -11.30 1.60
CA LEU A 446 3.00 -11.28 0.53
C LEU A 446 3.98 -10.12 0.69
N LEU A 447 3.49 -8.91 0.97
CA LEU A 447 4.32 -7.73 1.23
C LEU A 447 5.23 -7.94 2.45
N GLY A 448 4.69 -8.51 3.53
CA GLY A 448 5.46 -8.88 4.73
C GLY A 448 6.59 -9.85 4.42
N LEU A 449 6.29 -10.93 3.69
CA LEU A 449 7.28 -11.94 3.28
C LEU A 449 8.34 -11.38 2.33
N LYS A 450 7.97 -10.52 1.38
CA LYS A 450 8.91 -9.81 0.49
C LYS A 450 9.84 -8.91 1.27
N ARG A 451 9.30 -8.10 2.19
CA ARG A 451 10.08 -7.23 3.08
C ARG A 451 11.07 -8.04 3.91
N LEU A 452 10.62 -9.16 4.50
CA LEU A 452 11.47 -10.02 5.30
C LEU A 452 12.59 -10.68 4.47
N LYS A 453 12.28 -11.14 3.24
CA LYS A 453 13.27 -11.69 2.30
C LYS A 453 14.33 -10.64 1.94
N ARG A 454 13.92 -9.41 1.59
CA ARG A 454 14.84 -8.31 1.30
C ARG A 454 15.77 -8.03 2.48
N LEU A 455 15.23 -7.91 3.70
CA LEU A 455 16.04 -7.65 4.90
C LEU A 455 17.04 -8.79 5.18
N LYS A 456 16.66 -10.04 4.90
CA LYS A 456 17.57 -11.18 4.96
C LYS A 456 18.70 -11.07 3.93
N ASP A 457 18.39 -10.66 2.70
CA ASP A 457 19.37 -10.46 1.63
C ASP A 457 20.30 -9.26 1.93
N GLU A 458 19.79 -8.18 2.49
CA GLU A 458 20.60 -7.05 2.98
C GLU A 458 21.59 -7.50 4.06
N ILE A 459 21.15 -8.31 5.03
CA ILE A 459 22.03 -8.87 6.07
C ILE A 459 23.07 -9.82 5.49
N LEU A 460 22.69 -10.63 4.49
CA LEU A 460 23.64 -11.50 3.79
C LEU A 460 24.73 -10.67 3.10
N ASN A 461 24.33 -9.60 2.43
CA ASN A 461 25.20 -8.71 1.66
C ASN A 461 25.93 -7.63 2.49
N LEU A 462 25.65 -7.52 3.79
CA LEU A 462 26.37 -6.61 4.69
C LEU A 462 27.90 -6.79 4.56
N LYS A 463 28.65 -5.70 4.53
CA LYS A 463 30.12 -5.79 4.50
C LYS A 463 30.62 -6.45 5.79
N GLN A 464 31.61 -7.34 5.68
CA GLN A 464 32.19 -8.01 6.85
C GLN A 464 32.81 -7.00 7.84
N SER A 465 33.31 -5.88 7.32
CA SER A 465 33.81 -4.75 8.14
C SER A 465 32.72 -4.16 9.04
N THR A 466 31.47 -4.07 8.57
CA THR A 466 30.33 -3.58 9.37
C THR A 466 29.98 -4.54 10.51
N VAL A 467 30.04 -5.85 10.27
CA VAL A 467 29.86 -6.84 11.36
C VAL A 467 31.04 -6.78 12.35
N ALA A 468 32.26 -6.57 11.85
CA ALA A 468 33.44 -6.39 12.67
C ALA A 468 33.39 -5.10 13.52
N GLU A 469 32.79 -4.03 13.00
CA GLU A 469 32.52 -2.79 13.74
C GLU A 469 31.58 -3.03 14.93
N ILE A 470 30.44 -3.69 14.70
CA ILE A 470 29.51 -4.04 15.79
C ILE A 470 30.25 -4.88 16.83
N ARG A 471 31.08 -5.84 16.41
CA ARG A 471 31.86 -6.67 17.32
C ARG A 471 32.94 -5.89 18.07
N SER A 472 33.53 -4.85 17.50
CA SER A 472 34.72 -4.19 18.05
C SER A 472 34.43 -3.20 19.18
N TYR A 473 33.16 -2.85 19.43
CA TYR A 473 32.82 -1.97 20.54
C TYR A 473 33.29 -2.54 21.87
N ASN A 474 34.13 -1.81 22.61
CA ASN A 474 34.50 -2.19 23.98
C ASN A 474 33.36 -1.91 24.96
N LYS A 475 32.64 -0.82 24.73
CA LYS A 475 31.43 -0.42 25.45
C LYS A 475 30.38 -0.04 24.40
N PRO A 476 29.46 -0.95 24.04
CA PRO A 476 28.53 -0.69 22.95
C PRO A 476 27.59 0.46 23.33
N PRO A 477 27.20 1.30 22.35
CA PRO A 477 26.06 2.17 22.52
C PRO A 477 24.82 1.36 22.94
N ARG A 478 23.99 1.92 23.82
CA ARG A 478 22.80 1.23 24.35
C ARG A 478 21.90 0.71 23.23
N ALA A 479 21.63 1.54 22.22
CA ALA A 479 20.83 1.18 21.07
C ALA A 479 21.37 -0.09 20.39
N VAL A 480 22.66 -0.10 20.02
CA VAL A 480 23.32 -1.27 19.40
C VAL A 480 23.19 -2.50 20.29
N HIS A 481 23.44 -2.38 21.59
CA HIS A 481 23.36 -3.53 22.51
C HIS A 481 21.93 -4.10 22.56
N MET A 482 20.92 -3.25 22.72
CA MET A 482 19.51 -3.68 22.76
C MET A 482 19.06 -4.33 21.46
N VAL A 483 19.46 -3.77 20.31
CA VAL A 483 19.19 -4.36 18.99
C VAL A 483 19.79 -5.77 18.90
N MET A 484 21.06 -5.92 19.26
CA MET A 484 21.73 -7.22 19.17
C MET A 484 21.14 -8.24 20.16
N ILE A 485 20.71 -7.82 21.37
CA ILE A 485 19.97 -8.69 22.29
C ILE A 485 18.67 -9.16 21.61
N GLY A 486 17.87 -8.23 21.08
CA GLY A 486 16.62 -8.56 20.38
C GLY A 486 16.83 -9.54 19.24
N THR A 487 17.83 -9.30 18.38
CA THR A 487 18.19 -10.19 17.28
C THR A 487 18.52 -11.59 17.77
N TYR A 488 19.46 -11.75 18.71
CA TYR A 488 19.84 -13.08 19.19
C TYR A 488 18.76 -13.77 20.01
N LEU A 489 17.88 -13.02 20.66
CA LEU A 489 16.72 -13.54 21.37
C LEU A 489 15.76 -14.24 20.39
N LEU A 490 15.45 -13.60 19.25
CA LEU A 490 14.65 -14.21 18.18
C LEU A 490 15.35 -15.43 17.54
N LEU A 491 16.67 -15.44 17.49
CA LEU A 491 17.45 -16.58 17.02
C LEU A 491 17.51 -17.76 18.02
N GLY A 492 16.89 -17.63 19.20
CA GLY A 492 16.75 -18.70 20.19
C GLY A 492 17.80 -18.68 21.32
N ASN A 493 18.57 -17.62 21.48
CA ASN A 493 19.50 -17.48 22.60
C ASN A 493 18.79 -17.03 23.88
N LYS A 494 19.26 -17.50 25.05
CA LYS A 494 18.71 -17.12 26.35
C LYS A 494 19.14 -15.70 26.73
N GLU A 495 18.19 -14.84 27.12
CA GLU A 495 18.44 -13.44 27.49
C GLU A 495 19.53 -13.29 28.56
N SER A 496 19.62 -14.20 29.53
CA SER A 496 20.66 -14.17 30.58
C SER A 496 22.09 -14.18 30.03
N THR A 497 22.31 -14.83 28.88
CA THR A 497 23.62 -14.92 28.21
C THR A 497 23.92 -13.71 27.32
N LEU A 498 22.91 -12.88 27.05
CA LEU A 498 22.98 -11.74 26.13
C LEU A 498 23.23 -10.40 26.86
N LYS A 499 23.06 -10.37 28.19
CA LYS A 499 23.30 -9.19 29.02
C LYS A 499 24.78 -8.79 29.09
N ASP A 500 25.68 -9.76 29.07
CA ASP A 500 27.12 -9.50 28.99
C ASP A 500 27.54 -9.26 27.54
N TRP A 501 28.12 -8.08 27.29
CA TRP A 501 28.59 -7.72 25.96
C TRP A 501 29.73 -8.60 25.46
N LYS A 502 30.63 -9.08 26.34
CA LYS A 502 31.71 -9.98 25.92
C LYS A 502 31.16 -11.30 25.37
N GLY A 503 30.13 -11.85 26.02
CA GLY A 503 29.37 -12.98 25.51
C GLY A 503 28.71 -12.70 24.14
N MET A 504 28.12 -11.52 23.99
CA MET A 504 27.54 -11.07 22.71
C MET A 504 28.60 -10.98 21.60
N GLN A 505 29.75 -10.38 21.88
CA GLN A 505 30.87 -10.28 20.92
C GLN A 505 31.36 -11.65 20.46
N ALA A 506 31.39 -12.64 21.36
CA ALA A 506 31.73 -14.01 21.01
C ALA A 506 30.69 -14.63 20.06
N LEU A 507 29.39 -14.36 20.27
CA LEU A 507 28.31 -14.80 19.38
C LEU A 507 28.37 -14.13 18.00
N VAL A 508 28.61 -12.81 17.95
CA VAL A 508 28.77 -12.06 16.69
C VAL A 508 29.99 -12.54 15.91
N GLY A 509 31.05 -12.95 16.63
CA GLY A 509 32.27 -13.47 16.05
C GLY A 509 32.20 -14.91 15.54
N LYS A 510 31.12 -15.66 15.79
CA LYS A 510 30.98 -17.03 15.27
C LYS A 510 30.88 -17.03 13.75
N THR A 511 31.43 -18.05 13.11
CA THR A 511 31.43 -18.24 11.65
C THR A 511 30.78 -19.58 11.27
N GLY A 512 30.57 -19.81 9.97
CA GLY A 512 30.02 -21.07 9.48
C GLY A 512 28.54 -21.27 9.80
N LYS A 513 28.17 -22.45 10.35
CA LYS A 513 26.78 -22.79 10.71
C LYS A 513 26.21 -21.87 11.80
N GLU A 514 27.06 -21.49 12.75
CA GLU A 514 26.70 -20.64 13.89
C GLU A 514 26.84 -19.13 13.60
N GLY A 515 27.23 -18.76 12.37
CA GLY A 515 27.43 -17.38 11.99
C GLY A 515 26.13 -16.58 11.98
N LEU A 516 26.19 -15.34 12.48
CA LEU A 516 25.04 -14.44 12.63
C LEU A 516 24.19 -14.35 11.36
N LYS A 517 24.81 -14.02 10.22
CA LYS A 517 24.11 -13.90 8.93
C LYS A 517 23.36 -15.16 8.52
N ARG A 518 23.98 -16.33 8.73
CA ARG A 518 23.37 -17.61 8.36
C ARG A 518 22.19 -17.95 9.27
N ARG A 519 22.32 -17.68 10.58
CA ARG A 519 21.22 -17.89 11.53
C ARG A 519 20.04 -16.97 11.22
N VAL A 520 20.28 -15.72 10.84
CA VAL A 520 19.24 -14.79 10.36
C VAL A 520 18.52 -15.34 9.13
N LEU A 521 19.26 -15.84 8.13
CA LEU A 521 18.67 -16.42 6.92
C LEU A 521 17.79 -17.63 7.22
N GLN A 522 18.27 -18.52 8.09
CA GLN A 522 17.61 -19.76 8.50
C GLN A 522 16.52 -19.55 9.56
N CYS A 523 16.38 -18.33 10.08
CA CYS A 523 15.35 -18.00 11.06
C CYS A 523 13.98 -18.12 10.42
N ASP A 524 13.13 -18.92 11.05
CA ASP A 524 11.76 -19.20 10.66
C ASP A 524 10.82 -18.57 11.70
N PRO A 525 10.12 -17.47 11.35
CA PRO A 525 9.22 -16.78 12.26
C PRO A 525 8.16 -17.69 12.89
N THR A 526 7.74 -18.76 12.20
CA THR A 526 6.71 -19.69 12.69
C THR A 526 7.16 -20.49 13.93
N LYS A 527 8.46 -20.57 14.16
CA LYS A 527 9.07 -21.31 15.28
C LYS A 527 9.49 -20.41 16.45
N VAL A 528 9.34 -19.10 16.30
CA VAL A 528 9.70 -18.14 17.35
C VAL A 528 8.56 -18.07 18.37
N PRO A 529 8.82 -18.30 19.67
CA PRO A 529 7.79 -18.15 20.70
C PRO A 529 7.30 -16.71 20.82
N VAL A 530 6.00 -16.52 21.01
CA VAL A 530 5.36 -15.19 21.11
C VAL A 530 5.99 -14.35 22.22
N ALA A 531 6.18 -14.94 23.41
CA ALA A 531 6.83 -14.26 24.54
C ALA A 531 8.25 -13.76 24.22
N THR A 532 8.99 -14.51 23.38
CA THR A 532 10.33 -14.11 22.91
C THR A 532 10.24 -12.89 21.99
N ALA A 533 9.25 -12.86 21.09
CA ALA A 533 9.01 -11.73 20.19
C ALA A 533 8.54 -10.48 20.95
N GLU A 534 7.61 -10.62 21.89
CA GLU A 534 7.15 -9.52 22.75
C GLU A 534 8.29 -8.94 23.59
N ARG A 535 9.16 -9.81 24.14
CA ARG A 535 10.33 -9.38 24.89
C ARG A 535 11.30 -8.61 24.00
N ALA A 536 11.58 -9.09 22.79
CA ALA A 536 12.39 -8.37 21.81
C ALA A 536 11.75 -7.02 21.43
N LYS A 537 10.44 -6.97 21.23
CA LYS A 537 9.68 -5.73 20.96
C LYS A 537 9.83 -4.72 22.09
N HIS A 538 9.74 -5.16 23.34
CA HIS A 538 9.91 -4.30 24.50
C HIS A 538 11.32 -3.70 24.58
N LEU A 539 12.37 -4.47 24.23
CA LEU A 539 13.75 -3.96 24.18
C LEU A 539 13.95 -2.91 23.09
N LEU A 540 13.23 -3.04 21.96
CA LEU A 540 13.35 -2.14 20.81
C LEU A 540 12.48 -0.88 20.93
N LYS A 541 11.41 -0.91 21.73
CA LYS A 541 10.42 0.18 21.85
C LYS A 541 11.02 1.55 22.21
N GLU A 542 12.18 1.58 22.87
CA GLU A 542 12.86 2.82 23.26
C GLU A 542 13.56 3.54 22.11
N PHE A 543 13.69 2.89 20.95
CA PHE A 543 14.44 3.40 19.81
C PHE A 543 13.57 3.43 18.57
N ASP A 544 13.80 4.41 17.71
CA ASP A 544 13.33 4.36 16.32
C ASP A 544 14.48 3.93 15.38
N LEU A 545 14.14 3.63 14.13
CA LEU A 545 15.11 3.18 13.14
C LEU A 545 16.20 4.23 12.86
N GLU A 546 15.87 5.52 12.90
CA GLU A 546 16.79 6.60 12.56
C GLU A 546 17.82 6.81 13.66
N GLN A 547 17.39 6.81 14.92
CA GLN A 547 18.25 6.84 16.10
C GLN A 547 19.27 5.69 16.08
N VAL A 548 18.85 4.47 15.73
CA VAL A 548 19.77 3.34 15.63
C VAL A 548 20.74 3.54 14.45
N ARG A 549 20.27 4.06 13.33
CA ARG A 549 21.07 4.32 12.12
C ARG A 549 22.15 5.37 12.35
N ASP A 550 21.83 6.44 13.06
CA ASP A 550 22.77 7.52 13.39
C ASP A 550 23.91 7.03 14.30
N VAL A 551 23.64 6.01 15.11
CA VAL A 551 24.64 5.38 15.98
C VAL A 551 25.43 4.30 15.26
N SER A 552 24.78 3.42 14.49
CA SER A 552 25.43 2.36 13.73
C SER A 552 24.55 1.90 12.57
N ALA A 553 25.02 2.15 11.34
CA ALA A 553 24.36 1.68 10.12
C ALA A 553 24.21 0.15 10.10
N GLY A 554 25.19 -0.59 10.64
CA GLY A 554 25.11 -2.04 10.76
C GLY A 554 23.99 -2.50 11.69
N ALA A 555 23.88 -1.88 12.87
CA ALA A 555 22.82 -2.20 13.83
C ALA A 555 21.43 -1.87 13.27
N ALA A 556 21.29 -0.81 12.48
CA ALA A 556 20.00 -0.43 11.88
C ALA A 556 19.42 -1.51 10.95
N VAL A 557 20.26 -2.22 10.20
CA VAL A 557 19.81 -3.35 9.35
C VAL A 557 19.26 -4.49 10.23
N PHE A 558 19.94 -4.82 11.33
CA PHE A 558 19.47 -5.83 12.28
C PHE A 558 18.21 -5.37 13.03
N TYR A 559 18.07 -4.08 13.34
CA TYR A 559 16.86 -3.50 13.92
C TYR A 559 15.66 -3.69 13.00
N ALA A 560 15.80 -3.33 11.73
CA ALA A 560 14.74 -3.45 10.74
C ALA A 560 14.31 -4.92 10.57
N TRP A 561 15.28 -5.84 10.48
CA TRP A 561 15.01 -7.28 10.42
C TRP A 561 14.32 -7.82 11.68
N THR A 562 14.80 -7.42 12.87
CA THR A 562 14.24 -7.86 14.16
C THR A 562 12.79 -7.37 14.29
N SER A 563 12.53 -6.12 13.94
CA SER A 563 11.19 -5.53 13.95
C SER A 563 10.25 -6.23 12.98
N ALA A 564 10.69 -6.46 11.72
CA ALA A 564 9.89 -7.19 10.73
C ALA A 564 9.61 -8.65 11.15
N THR A 565 10.56 -9.30 11.81
CA THR A 565 10.37 -10.67 12.33
C THR A 565 9.36 -10.69 13.48
N ILE A 566 9.38 -9.69 14.37
CA ILE A 566 8.39 -9.54 15.44
C ILE A 566 6.99 -9.34 14.86
N GLU A 567 6.84 -8.40 13.91
CA GLU A 567 5.58 -8.13 13.22
C GLU A 567 5.00 -9.41 12.57
N GLU A 568 5.86 -10.18 11.91
CA GLU A 568 5.48 -11.45 11.29
C GLU A 568 4.97 -12.46 12.32
N VAL A 569 5.63 -12.57 13.49
CA VAL A 569 5.18 -13.45 14.61
C VAL A 569 3.84 -12.98 15.16
N GLU A 570 3.64 -11.68 15.36
CA GLU A 570 2.36 -11.12 15.82
C GLU A 570 1.22 -11.37 14.82
N ASP A 571 1.50 -11.25 13.52
CA ASP A 571 0.54 -11.55 12.46
C ASP A 571 0.21 -13.06 12.39
N ILE A 572 1.14 -13.97 12.76
CA ILE A 572 0.83 -15.41 12.92
C ILE A 572 -0.18 -15.63 14.04
N VAL A 573 0.04 -15.02 15.20
CA VAL A 573 -0.83 -15.18 16.37
C VAL A 573 -2.22 -14.65 16.05
N ARG A 574 -2.31 -13.46 15.47
CA ARG A 574 -3.58 -12.84 15.08
C ARG A 574 -4.39 -13.73 14.13
N GLN A 575 -3.74 -14.34 13.14
CA GLN A 575 -4.42 -15.25 12.21
C GLN A 575 -4.95 -16.51 12.88
N LYS A 576 -4.23 -17.05 13.87
CA LYS A 576 -4.69 -18.18 14.68
C LYS A 576 -5.89 -17.80 15.55
N GLU A 577 -5.87 -16.62 16.16
CA GLU A 577 -6.97 -16.10 16.99
C GLU A 577 -8.23 -15.78 16.19
N GLU A 578 -8.09 -15.30 14.94
CA GLU A 578 -9.21 -15.05 14.02
C GLU A 578 -9.92 -16.34 13.55
N GLY A 579 -9.53 -17.52 14.05
CA GLY A 579 -10.27 -18.76 13.82
C GLY A 579 -10.11 -19.33 12.42
N LEU A 580 -9.02 -19.02 11.73
CA LEU A 580 -8.56 -19.75 10.55
C LEU A 580 -8.00 -21.13 10.95
N GLU A 581 -8.72 -21.87 11.79
CA GLU A 581 -8.56 -23.32 11.74
C GLU A 581 -9.13 -23.77 10.40
N PRO A 582 -8.37 -24.55 9.60
CA PRO A 582 -8.86 -25.07 8.35
C PRO A 582 -10.21 -25.70 8.64
N THR A 583 -11.25 -25.35 7.87
CA THR A 583 -12.49 -26.12 7.87
C THR A 583 -12.07 -27.57 7.77
N THR A 584 -12.16 -28.29 8.88
CA THR A 584 -11.60 -29.62 8.98
C THR A 584 -12.31 -30.41 7.92
N HIS A 585 -11.59 -30.71 6.84
CA HIS A 585 -12.00 -31.73 5.91
C HIS A 585 -12.19 -32.96 6.78
N HIS A 586 -13.44 -33.26 7.13
CA HIS A 586 -13.88 -34.52 7.75
C HIS A 586 -13.74 -35.66 6.70
N GLY A 587 -12.55 -35.77 6.11
CA GLY A 587 -12.03 -36.96 5.48
C GLY A 587 -11.05 -37.57 6.46
N GLY A 588 -11.54 -38.00 7.62
CA GLY A 588 -10.76 -38.86 8.49
C GLY A 588 -10.27 -40.07 7.67
N PRO A 589 -9.02 -40.54 7.88
CA PRO A 589 -8.61 -41.82 7.32
C PRO A 589 -9.58 -42.86 7.88
N LYS A 590 -10.41 -43.45 7.00
CA LYS A 590 -11.11 -44.69 7.32
C LYS A 590 -10.03 -45.74 7.56
N THR A 591 -9.59 -45.83 8.80
CA THR A 591 -8.98 -47.05 9.32
C THR A 591 -10.09 -48.10 9.24
N LEU A 592 -9.98 -49.00 8.27
CA LEU A 592 -10.66 -50.28 8.30
C LEU A 592 -10.25 -50.95 9.62
N LYS A 593 -11.11 -50.83 10.64
CA LYS A 593 -11.08 -51.74 11.77
C LYS A 593 -11.48 -53.10 11.23
N HIS A 594 -10.50 -53.99 11.05
CA HIS A 594 -10.77 -55.41 11.12
C HIS A 594 -11.28 -55.70 12.53
N GLU A 595 -12.57 -56.00 12.66
CA GLU A 595 -13.10 -56.72 13.80
C GLU A 595 -12.47 -58.10 13.82
N LEU A 596 -11.50 -58.31 14.70
CA LEU A 596 -11.24 -59.63 15.26
C LEU A 596 -12.12 -59.73 16.51
N GLN A 597 -13.21 -60.47 16.36
CA GLN A 597 -14.06 -60.86 17.47
C GLN A 597 -13.24 -61.63 18.50
N SER A 598 -13.35 -61.18 19.75
CA SER A 598 -12.93 -61.89 20.95
C SER A 598 -13.60 -63.27 21.03
N GLY A 599 -12.79 -64.32 21.09
CA GLY A 599 -13.17 -65.61 21.66
C GLY A 599 -12.33 -65.88 22.90
N THR A 600 -12.81 -65.48 24.08
CA THR A 600 -12.32 -66.01 25.35
C THR A 600 -13.07 -67.31 25.60
N LEU A 601 -12.36 -68.44 25.60
CA LEU A 601 -12.88 -69.74 26.00
C LEU A 601 -12.10 -70.15 27.25
N THR A 602 -12.71 -69.88 28.41
CA THR A 602 -12.28 -70.39 29.70
C THR A 602 -12.99 -71.73 29.90
N ILE A 603 -12.23 -72.82 29.97
CA ILE A 603 -12.70 -74.06 30.59
C ILE A 603 -11.79 -74.34 31.78
N THR A 604 -12.47 -74.52 32.90
CA THR A 604 -12.03 -74.81 34.25
C THR A 604 -11.39 -76.21 34.34
N ILE A 605 -10.26 -76.27 35.08
CA ILE A 605 -9.47 -77.44 35.57
C ILE A 605 -9.58 -78.75 34.79
#